data_AF-A0A8I2K606-F1
#
_entry.id   AF-A0A8I2K606-F1
#
_cell.length_a   1.000
_cell.length_b   1.000
_cell.length_c   1.000
_cell.angle_alpha   90.00
_cell.angle_beta   90.00
_cell.angle_gamma   90.00
#
_symmetry.space_group_name_H-M   'P 1'
#
loop_
_entity.id
_entity.type
_entity.pdbx_description
1 polymer ?
#
loop_
_entity_poly.entity_id
_entity_poly.type
_entity_poly.pdbx_seq_one_letter_code
_entity_poly.pdbx_strand_id
1 'polypeptide(L)'
;GHRGCRLAITYPEIAVMQTQAIIQAALTVKKNGVEVHPEIMIPLTGTEKEFEYLKKIIDKTANEIFAREKDAVEYLVGTMIEIPRACLVADKIARTAQFFSFGTNDLTQMTFGFSRDDAGGFLQDYLNKNILPGDPFQVLDQEGVGQLVQIGIERGRTIRPDLKVGICGEHGGEPRSVEFCFNAGMNYVSCSPYRVPIARLAAAQAKIRKETADS
;
A
#
# COMPACT_ATOMS: atom_id res chain seq x y z
N GLY A 1 -10.56 -14.95 2.52
CA GLY A 1 -11.96 -15.06 2.98
C GLY A 1 -12.68 -13.72 2.96
N HIS A 2 -13.67 -13.55 3.85
CA HIS A 2 -14.52 -12.37 3.98
C HIS A 2 -13.88 -11.33 4.92
N ARG A 3 -12.99 -10.50 4.38
CA ARG A 3 -12.28 -9.41 5.07
C ARG A 3 -11.99 -8.25 4.11
N GLY A 4 -11.41 -7.16 4.63
CA GLY A 4 -11.02 -5.99 3.83
C GLY A 4 -12.18 -5.37 3.09
N CYS A 5 -11.98 -4.94 1.84
CA CYS A 5 -13.03 -4.34 1.02
C CYS A 5 -14.29 -5.21 0.93
N ARG A 6 -14.16 -6.54 0.90
CA ARG A 6 -15.29 -7.47 0.79
C ARG A 6 -16.23 -7.36 2.00
N LEU A 7 -15.67 -7.19 3.20
CA LEU A 7 -16.46 -7.00 4.41
C LEU A 7 -17.16 -5.64 4.41
N ALA A 8 -16.43 -4.59 4.03
CA ALA A 8 -16.99 -3.24 3.93
C ALA A 8 -18.05 -3.10 2.82
N ILE A 9 -18.00 -3.94 1.77
CA ILE A 9 -19.03 -3.99 0.72
C ILE A 9 -20.30 -4.66 1.25
N THR A 10 -20.20 -5.75 2.01
CA THR A 10 -21.38 -6.43 2.56
C THR A 10 -21.97 -5.72 3.78
N TYR A 11 -21.14 -4.98 4.51
CA TYR A 11 -21.52 -4.16 5.67
C TYR A 11 -21.01 -2.71 5.51
N PRO A 12 -21.63 -1.91 4.62
CA PRO A 12 -21.21 -0.53 4.32
C PRO A 12 -21.12 0.39 5.53
N GLU A 13 -21.91 0.14 6.57
CA GLU A 13 -21.92 0.88 7.83
C GLU A 13 -20.54 0.92 8.51
N ILE A 14 -19.67 -0.08 8.26
CA ILE A 14 -18.29 -0.09 8.76
C ILE A 14 -17.48 1.02 8.09
N ALA A 15 -17.56 1.14 6.76
CA ALA A 15 -16.86 2.18 6.01
C ALA A 15 -17.40 3.57 6.35
N VAL A 16 -18.72 3.71 6.54
CA VAL A 16 -19.36 4.95 7.01
C VAL A 16 -18.80 5.35 8.37
N MET A 17 -18.87 4.45 9.36
CA MET A 17 -18.41 4.73 10.72
C MET A 17 -16.93 5.10 10.77
N GLN A 18 -16.07 4.35 10.08
CA GLN A 18 -14.62 4.64 10.03
C GLN A 18 -14.33 5.98 9.34
N THR A 19 -15.01 6.29 8.24
CA THR A 19 -14.87 7.59 7.56
C THR A 19 -15.32 8.73 8.46
N GLN A 20 -16.44 8.57 9.18
CA GLN A 20 -16.91 9.57 10.12
C GLN A 20 -15.86 9.86 11.20
N ALA A 21 -15.32 8.80 11.81
CA ALA A 21 -14.31 8.93 12.85
C ALA A 21 -13.05 9.68 12.33
N ILE A 22 -12.54 9.31 11.16
CA ILE A 22 -11.34 9.94 10.57
C ILE A 22 -11.59 11.41 10.26
N ILE A 23 -12.69 11.73 9.57
CA ILE A 23 -12.98 13.10 9.11
C ILE A 23 -13.31 14.02 10.29
N GLN A 24 -14.10 13.56 11.26
CA GLN A 24 -14.41 14.36 12.45
C GLN A 24 -13.16 14.62 13.31
N ALA A 25 -12.29 13.62 13.47
CA ALA A 25 -11.01 13.81 14.16
C ALA A 25 -10.12 14.83 13.42
N ALA A 26 -10.03 14.74 12.09
CA ALA A 26 -9.28 15.68 11.27
C ALA A 26 -9.80 17.12 11.41
N LEU A 27 -11.12 17.33 11.36
CA LEU A 27 -11.72 18.65 11.60
C LEU A 27 -11.46 19.16 13.03
N THR A 28 -11.46 18.27 14.02
CA THR A 28 -11.20 18.63 15.42
C THR A 28 -9.76 19.12 15.61
N VAL A 29 -8.76 18.41 15.09
CA VAL A 29 -7.36 18.84 15.21
C VAL A 29 -7.08 20.09 14.36
N LYS A 30 -7.72 20.22 13.19
CA LYS A 30 -7.66 21.44 12.37
C LYS A 30 -8.15 22.67 13.14
N LYS A 31 -9.25 22.57 13.89
CA LYS A 31 -9.76 23.64 14.76
C LYS A 31 -8.77 24.05 15.85
N ASN A 32 -7.89 23.13 16.26
CA ASN A 32 -6.80 23.40 17.21
C ASN A 32 -5.51 23.93 16.55
N GLY A 33 -5.57 24.31 15.26
CA GLY A 33 -4.43 24.86 14.53
C GLY A 33 -3.43 23.83 14.02
N VAL A 34 -3.77 22.54 14.04
CA VAL A 34 -2.91 21.47 13.49
C VAL A 34 -3.25 21.24 12.03
N GLU A 35 -2.27 21.39 11.15
CA GLU A 35 -2.38 21.01 9.75
C GLU A 35 -2.45 19.48 9.64
N VAL A 36 -3.46 18.96 8.94
CA VAL A 36 -3.73 17.52 8.83
C VAL A 36 -4.14 17.15 7.42
N HIS A 37 -3.60 16.03 6.93
CA HIS A 37 -3.78 15.52 5.57
C HIS A 37 -4.17 14.03 5.62
N PRO A 38 -5.45 13.69 5.85
CA PRO A 38 -5.88 12.29 5.95
C PRO A 38 -5.75 11.54 4.63
N GLU A 39 -5.23 10.32 4.69
CA GLU A 39 -5.20 9.37 3.56
C GLU A 39 -6.00 8.12 3.96
N ILE A 40 -7.15 7.90 3.30
CA ILE A 40 -8.02 6.76 3.56
C ILE A 40 -7.69 5.66 2.55
N MET A 41 -7.28 4.49 3.05
CA MET A 41 -6.83 3.38 2.22
C MET A 41 -7.79 2.19 2.30
N ILE A 42 -8.26 1.72 1.14
CA ILE A 42 -9.10 0.51 1.04
C ILE A 42 -8.20 -0.73 0.88
N PRO A 43 -8.28 -1.73 1.77
CA PRO A 43 -7.51 -2.96 1.68
C PRO A 43 -8.17 -4.04 0.80
N LEU A 44 -7.37 -4.96 0.29
CA LEU A 44 -7.72 -6.18 -0.47
C LEU A 44 -8.52 -5.94 -1.75
N THR A 45 -8.43 -4.74 -2.32
CA THR A 45 -9.05 -4.42 -3.61
C THR A 45 -8.50 -5.34 -4.69
N GLY A 46 -9.37 -6.01 -5.44
CA GLY A 46 -9.00 -6.82 -6.60
C GLY A 46 -9.51 -6.26 -7.92
N THR A 47 -10.48 -5.34 -7.89
CA THR A 47 -11.18 -4.79 -9.04
C THR A 47 -11.42 -3.28 -8.87
N GLU A 48 -11.52 -2.56 -9.99
CA GLU A 48 -11.93 -1.14 -10.02
C GLU A 48 -13.31 -0.94 -9.37
N LYS A 49 -14.28 -1.83 -9.63
CA LYS A 49 -15.63 -1.71 -9.09
C LYS A 49 -15.71 -1.84 -7.57
N GLU A 50 -14.90 -2.72 -6.96
CA GLU A 50 -14.80 -2.81 -5.50
C GLU A 50 -14.29 -1.48 -4.91
N PHE A 51 -13.27 -0.89 -5.53
CA PHE A 51 -12.72 0.38 -5.10
C PHE A 51 -13.73 1.52 -5.26
N GLU A 52 -14.34 1.66 -6.44
CA GLU A 52 -15.32 2.72 -6.73
C GLU A 52 -16.53 2.66 -5.81
N TYR A 53 -17.04 1.47 -5.51
CA TYR A 53 -18.16 1.29 -4.61
C TYR A 53 -17.87 1.88 -3.23
N LEU A 54 -16.72 1.53 -2.65
CA LEU A 54 -16.32 2.00 -1.33
C LEU A 54 -15.91 3.48 -1.34
N LYS A 55 -15.22 3.95 -2.38
CA LYS A 55 -14.90 5.37 -2.51
C LYS A 55 -16.16 6.24 -2.53
N LYS A 56 -17.21 5.83 -3.24
CA LYS A 56 -18.50 6.56 -3.24
C LYS A 56 -19.10 6.69 -1.84
N ILE A 57 -18.99 5.63 -1.03
CA ILE A 57 -19.46 5.67 0.37
C ILE A 57 -18.61 6.64 1.18
N ILE A 58 -17.28 6.53 1.10
CA ILE A 58 -16.33 7.41 1.79
C ILE A 58 -16.61 8.88 1.44
N ASP A 59 -16.65 9.20 0.14
CA ASP A 59 -16.85 10.56 -0.35
C ASP A 59 -18.20 11.13 0.09
N LYS A 60 -19.26 10.33 -0.01
CA LYS A 60 -20.60 10.74 0.44
C LYS A 60 -20.59 11.07 1.93
N THR A 61 -20.05 10.18 2.76
CA THR A 61 -20.00 10.36 4.21
C THR A 61 -19.16 11.57 4.62
N ALA A 62 -18.00 11.80 3.98
CA ALA A 62 -17.18 12.98 4.22
C ALA A 62 -17.93 14.27 3.87
N ASN A 63 -18.59 14.32 2.70
CA ASN A 63 -19.34 15.48 2.25
C ASN A 63 -20.54 15.80 3.15
N GLU A 64 -21.25 14.79 3.67
CA GLU A 64 -22.32 14.99 4.65
C GLU A 64 -21.81 15.62 5.95
N ILE A 65 -20.62 15.21 6.43
CA ILE A 65 -19.99 15.83 7.59
C ILE A 65 -19.60 17.28 7.28
N PHE A 66 -18.97 17.53 6.13
CA PHE A 66 -18.56 18.90 5.77
C PHE A 66 -19.73 19.86 5.67
N ALA A 67 -20.86 19.42 5.10
CA ALA A 67 -22.08 20.20 5.05
C ALA A 67 -22.63 20.52 6.45
N ARG A 68 -22.60 19.53 7.36
CA ARG A 68 -23.09 19.70 8.74
C ARG A 68 -22.19 20.62 9.57
N GLU A 69 -20.88 20.42 9.49
CA GLU A 69 -19.89 21.17 10.28
C GLU A 69 -19.56 22.54 9.68
N LYS A 70 -19.97 22.79 8.43
CA LYS A 70 -19.64 24.00 7.64
C LYS A 70 -18.13 24.27 7.58
N ASP A 71 -17.34 23.20 7.54
CA ASP A 71 -15.89 23.19 7.44
C ASP A 71 -15.46 21.94 6.65
N ALA A 72 -14.29 21.99 6.03
CA ALA A 72 -13.76 20.91 5.21
C ALA A 72 -12.28 20.65 5.47
N VAL A 73 -11.84 19.43 5.21
CA VAL A 73 -10.43 19.06 5.19
C VAL A 73 -10.15 18.32 3.88
N GLU A 74 -9.01 18.61 3.26
CA GLU A 74 -8.58 17.84 2.09
C GLU A 74 -8.17 16.43 2.54
N TYR A 75 -8.57 15.41 1.78
CA TYR A 75 -8.19 14.03 2.03
C TYR A 75 -8.00 13.29 0.71
N LEU A 76 -7.23 12.22 0.75
CA LEU A 76 -7.03 11.32 -0.38
C LEU A 76 -7.70 9.97 -0.11
N VAL A 77 -8.24 9.35 -1.17
CA VAL A 77 -8.65 7.94 -1.14
C VAL A 77 -7.79 7.14 -2.08
N GLY A 78 -7.13 6.13 -1.54
CA GLY A 78 -6.26 5.21 -2.27
C GLY A 78 -6.50 3.77 -1.86
N THR A 79 -5.66 2.87 -2.34
CA THR A 79 -5.85 1.45 -2.07
C THR A 79 -4.56 0.71 -1.82
N MET A 80 -4.67 -0.35 -1.04
CA MET A 80 -3.60 -1.32 -0.90
C MET A 80 -3.54 -2.19 -2.16
N ILE A 81 -2.35 -2.29 -2.76
CA ILE A 81 -2.06 -3.22 -3.85
C ILE A 81 -1.40 -4.46 -3.25
N GLU A 82 -2.25 -5.43 -2.92
CA GLU A 82 -1.87 -6.66 -2.21
C GLU A 82 -2.52 -7.92 -2.79
N ILE A 83 -3.31 -7.76 -3.85
CA ILE A 83 -3.88 -8.86 -4.65
C ILE A 83 -3.13 -8.91 -5.99
N PRO A 84 -2.63 -10.07 -6.46
CA PRO A 84 -1.96 -10.16 -7.76
C PRO A 84 -2.81 -9.59 -8.90
N ARG A 85 -4.13 -9.85 -8.89
CA ARG A 85 -5.08 -9.27 -9.86
C ARG A 85 -5.04 -7.74 -9.86
N ALA A 86 -4.92 -7.09 -8.71
CA ALA A 86 -4.88 -5.63 -8.61
C ALA A 86 -3.66 -5.05 -9.32
N CYS A 87 -2.49 -5.71 -9.21
CA CYS A 87 -1.29 -5.35 -9.97
C CYS A 87 -1.56 -5.43 -11.48
N LEU A 88 -2.21 -6.52 -11.92
CA LEU A 88 -2.55 -6.76 -13.31
C LEU A 88 -3.66 -5.85 -13.87
N VAL A 89 -4.44 -5.16 -13.05
CA VAL A 89 -5.45 -4.18 -13.54
C VAL A 89 -5.27 -2.81 -12.92
N ALA A 90 -4.04 -2.48 -12.53
CA ALA A 90 -3.71 -1.27 -11.79
C ALA A 90 -4.04 0.01 -12.58
N ASP A 91 -3.99 -0.05 -13.92
CA ASP A 91 -4.46 1.03 -14.81
C ASP A 91 -5.93 1.38 -14.53
N LYS A 92 -6.79 0.38 -14.41
CA LYS A 92 -8.22 0.59 -14.14
C LYS A 92 -8.43 1.19 -12.75
N ILE A 93 -7.76 0.64 -11.75
CA ILE A 93 -7.89 1.12 -10.36
C ILE A 93 -7.36 2.58 -10.24
N ALA A 94 -6.28 2.92 -10.93
CA ALA A 94 -5.65 4.25 -10.88
C ALA A 94 -6.48 5.37 -11.50
N ARG A 95 -7.55 5.06 -12.26
CA ARG A 95 -8.50 6.08 -12.76
C ARG A 95 -9.11 6.87 -11.62
N THR A 96 -9.34 6.21 -10.48
CA THR A 96 -10.07 6.78 -9.35
C THR A 96 -9.19 6.82 -8.09
N ALA A 97 -8.29 5.86 -7.90
CA ALA A 97 -7.37 5.86 -6.76
C ALA A 97 -6.34 6.98 -6.86
N GLN A 98 -6.10 7.67 -5.74
CA GLN A 98 -5.17 8.80 -5.68
C GLN A 98 -3.76 8.38 -5.23
N PHE A 99 -3.64 7.20 -4.60
CA PHE A 99 -2.36 6.60 -4.25
C PHE A 99 -2.46 5.08 -4.17
N PHE A 100 -1.32 4.41 -4.32
CA PHE A 100 -1.15 2.98 -4.05
C PHE A 100 -0.19 2.75 -2.90
N SER A 101 -0.52 1.80 -2.03
CA SER A 101 0.42 1.25 -1.06
C SER A 101 0.55 -0.25 -1.30
N PHE A 102 1.74 -0.73 -1.62
CA PHE A 102 1.96 -2.16 -1.79
C PHE A 102 1.98 -2.87 -0.43
N GLY A 103 0.99 -3.74 -0.23
CA GLY A 103 0.91 -4.65 0.91
C GLY A 103 1.67 -5.93 0.59
N THR A 104 3.00 -5.86 0.58
CA THR A 104 3.84 -6.94 0.04
C THR A 104 3.79 -8.23 0.86
N ASN A 105 3.34 -8.20 2.11
CA ASN A 105 3.11 -9.41 2.89
C ASN A 105 2.01 -10.28 2.25
N ASP A 106 0.78 -9.73 2.16
CA ASP A 106 -0.36 -10.41 1.52
C ASP A 106 -0.07 -10.69 0.02
N LEU A 107 0.62 -9.78 -0.68
CA LEU A 107 1.01 -10.00 -2.08
C LEU A 107 1.97 -11.19 -2.23
N THR A 108 2.96 -11.31 -1.33
CA THR A 108 3.90 -12.46 -1.32
C THR A 108 3.15 -13.75 -1.04
N GLN A 109 2.24 -13.75 -0.06
CA GLN A 109 1.41 -14.92 0.23
C GLN A 109 0.63 -15.40 -1.01
N MET A 110 -0.01 -14.48 -1.73
CA MET A 110 -0.81 -14.84 -2.90
C MET A 110 0.04 -15.19 -4.13
N THR A 111 1.25 -14.64 -4.25
CA THR A 111 2.15 -14.90 -5.37
C THR A 111 2.85 -16.25 -5.23
N PHE A 112 3.37 -16.55 -4.03
CA PHE A 112 4.00 -17.84 -3.73
C PHE A 112 2.98 -18.96 -3.44
N GLY A 113 1.75 -18.60 -3.07
CA GLY A 113 0.80 -19.55 -2.50
C GLY A 113 1.16 -19.99 -1.07
N PHE A 114 1.95 -19.17 -0.35
CA PHE A 114 2.38 -19.46 1.01
C PHE A 114 1.43 -18.83 2.02
N SER A 115 0.86 -19.63 2.89
CA SER A 115 0.24 -19.13 4.11
C SER A 115 1.35 -18.74 5.08
N ARG A 116 1.41 -17.47 5.50
CA ARG A 116 2.47 -16.97 6.39
C ARG A 116 2.48 -17.72 7.72
N ASP A 117 1.30 -18.04 8.24
CA ASP A 117 1.14 -18.73 9.52
C ASP A 117 1.57 -20.21 9.44
N ASP A 118 1.51 -20.82 8.25
CA ASP A 118 1.85 -22.24 8.04
C ASP A 118 3.24 -22.44 7.43
N ALA A 119 3.85 -21.38 6.87
CA ALA A 119 5.13 -21.45 6.15
C ALA A 119 6.28 -21.94 7.02
N GLY A 120 6.22 -21.71 8.33
CA GLY A 120 7.23 -22.19 9.28
C GLY A 120 7.44 -23.72 9.24
N GLY A 121 6.44 -24.48 8.79
CA GLY A 121 6.53 -25.94 8.69
C GLY A 121 7.44 -26.46 7.57
N PHE A 122 7.76 -25.67 6.55
CA PHE A 122 8.58 -26.11 5.42
C PHE A 122 9.65 -25.10 4.98
N LEU A 123 9.52 -23.82 5.34
CA LEU A 123 10.37 -22.76 4.78
C LEU A 123 11.84 -22.95 5.15
N GLN A 124 12.15 -23.35 6.38
CA GLN A 124 13.52 -23.63 6.80
C GLN A 124 14.16 -24.74 5.94
N ASP A 125 13.36 -25.73 5.56
CA ASP A 125 13.77 -26.83 4.70
C ASP A 125 14.07 -26.37 3.28
N TYR A 126 13.35 -25.37 2.77
CA TYR A 126 13.61 -24.74 1.47
C TYR A 126 14.91 -23.95 1.50
N LEU A 127 15.17 -23.20 2.58
CA LEU A 127 16.41 -22.44 2.76
C LEU A 127 17.62 -23.37 2.89
N ASN A 128 17.53 -24.41 3.71
CA ASN A 128 18.62 -25.39 3.91
C ASN A 128 18.96 -26.14 2.62
N LYS A 129 17.97 -26.38 1.74
CA LYS A 129 18.15 -27.03 0.44
C LYS A 129 18.48 -26.03 -0.69
N ASN A 130 18.65 -24.75 -0.39
CA ASN A 130 18.87 -23.67 -1.36
C ASN A 130 17.80 -23.61 -2.48
N ILE A 131 16.57 -24.02 -2.17
CA ILE A 131 15.42 -23.87 -3.08
C ILE A 131 15.02 -22.40 -3.18
N LEU A 132 15.09 -21.70 -2.05
CA LEU A 132 14.93 -20.24 -1.99
C LEU A 132 16.21 -19.59 -1.47
N PRO A 133 16.60 -18.43 -2.01
CA PRO A 133 17.79 -17.71 -1.57
C PRO A 133 17.61 -17.00 -0.22
N GLY A 134 16.38 -16.88 0.27
CA GLY A 134 16.03 -16.22 1.52
C GLY A 134 14.54 -16.34 1.83
N ASP A 135 14.14 -15.96 3.05
CA ASP A 135 12.73 -15.89 3.44
C ASP A 135 12.03 -14.76 2.67
N PRO A 136 11.06 -15.07 1.78
CA PRO A 136 10.39 -14.08 0.94
C PRO A 136 9.47 -13.14 1.73
N PHE A 137 9.20 -13.42 3.02
CA PHE A 137 8.47 -12.52 3.91
C PHE A 137 9.37 -11.53 4.67
N GLN A 138 10.68 -11.70 4.59
CA GLN A 138 11.67 -10.79 5.18
C GLN A 138 12.33 -9.94 4.11
N VAL A 139 12.76 -10.57 3.01
CA VAL A 139 13.39 -9.92 1.86
C VAL A 139 12.44 -10.05 0.67
N LEU A 140 12.09 -8.93 0.05
CA LEU A 140 11.19 -8.92 -1.10
C LEU A 140 11.78 -9.79 -2.21
N ASP A 141 11.01 -10.79 -2.65
CA ASP A 141 11.29 -11.55 -3.86
C ASP A 141 11.20 -10.63 -5.08
N GLN A 142 12.35 -10.30 -5.67
CA GLN A 142 12.41 -9.39 -6.81
C GLN A 142 12.08 -10.08 -8.14
N GLU A 143 12.22 -11.41 -8.22
CA GLU A 143 12.02 -12.16 -9.47
C GLU A 143 10.54 -12.48 -9.74
N GLY A 144 9.74 -12.69 -8.69
CA GLY A 144 8.29 -12.91 -8.80
C GLY A 144 7.47 -11.73 -8.30
N VAL A 145 7.46 -11.51 -6.98
CA VAL A 145 6.64 -10.45 -6.35
C VAL A 145 7.05 -9.06 -6.87
N GLY A 146 8.34 -8.84 -7.06
CA GLY A 146 8.89 -7.60 -7.62
C GLY A 146 8.36 -7.29 -9.02
N GLN A 147 8.16 -8.29 -9.88
CA GLN A 147 7.56 -8.07 -11.21
C GLN A 147 6.11 -7.59 -11.09
N LEU A 148 5.32 -8.16 -10.17
CA LEU A 148 3.96 -7.68 -9.92
C LEU A 148 3.95 -6.25 -9.40
N VAL A 149 4.90 -5.90 -8.52
CA VAL A 149 5.07 -4.52 -8.05
C VAL A 149 5.37 -3.58 -9.21
N GLN A 150 6.35 -3.90 -10.07
CA GLN A 150 6.70 -3.09 -11.24
C GLN A 150 5.50 -2.92 -12.18
N ILE A 151 4.82 -4.00 -12.54
CA ILE A 151 3.61 -3.96 -13.39
C ILE A 151 2.55 -3.05 -12.79
N GLY A 152 2.30 -3.15 -11.48
CA GLY A 152 1.32 -2.32 -10.79
C GLY A 152 1.67 -0.83 -10.82
N ILE A 153 2.95 -0.49 -10.61
CA ILE A 153 3.46 0.88 -10.68
C ILE A 153 3.33 1.45 -12.08
N GLU A 154 3.85 0.73 -13.07
CA GLU A 154 3.85 1.15 -14.48
C GLU A 154 2.43 1.38 -14.97
N ARG A 155 1.54 0.39 -14.80
CA ARG A 155 0.14 0.51 -15.23
C ARG A 155 -0.59 1.63 -14.50
N GLY A 156 -0.41 1.76 -13.18
CA GLY A 156 -1.01 2.85 -12.43
C GLY A 156 -0.58 4.22 -12.96
N ARG A 157 0.73 4.38 -13.21
CA ARG A 157 1.30 5.64 -13.70
C ARG A 157 1.02 5.92 -15.18
N THR A 158 0.67 4.92 -15.98
CA THR A 158 0.16 5.19 -17.34
C THR A 158 -1.15 5.98 -17.33
N ILE A 159 -1.96 5.83 -16.27
CA ILE A 159 -3.25 6.52 -16.12
C ILE A 159 -3.10 7.79 -15.28
N ARG A 160 -2.29 7.73 -14.23
CA ARG A 160 -2.02 8.88 -13.35
C ARG A 160 -0.50 9.06 -13.18
N PRO A 161 0.17 9.87 -14.02
CA PRO A 161 1.63 10.02 -13.99
C PRO A 161 2.19 10.47 -12.64
N ASP A 162 1.41 11.25 -11.89
CA ASP A 162 1.72 11.75 -10.54
C ASP A 162 1.24 10.82 -9.41
N LEU A 163 0.83 9.58 -9.73
CA LEU A 163 0.34 8.63 -8.74
C LEU A 163 1.38 8.40 -7.65
N LYS A 164 1.01 8.77 -6.41
CA LYS A 164 1.79 8.47 -5.22
C LYS A 164 1.77 6.96 -4.99
N VAL A 165 2.95 6.36 -4.94
CA VAL A 165 3.14 4.94 -4.68
C VAL A 165 4.07 4.77 -3.50
N GLY A 166 3.73 3.90 -2.56
CA GLY A 166 4.68 3.39 -1.59
C GLY A 166 4.49 1.92 -1.28
N ILE A 167 5.22 1.46 -0.28
CA ILE A 167 5.17 0.10 0.25
C ILE A 167 4.99 0.16 1.77
N CYS A 168 4.26 -0.79 2.33
CA CYS A 168 4.11 -0.95 3.77
C CYS A 168 4.39 -2.39 4.19
N GLY A 169 4.88 -2.56 5.42
CA GLY A 169 5.11 -3.87 6.03
C GLY A 169 6.58 -4.14 6.31
N GLU A 170 6.92 -5.43 6.44
CA GLU A 170 8.25 -5.88 6.86
C GLU A 170 9.33 -5.44 5.85
N HIS A 171 9.05 -5.62 4.56
CA HIS A 171 9.93 -5.26 3.45
C HIS A 171 10.26 -3.77 3.39
N GLY A 172 9.39 -2.89 3.91
CA GLY A 172 9.63 -1.44 3.92
C GLY A 172 10.81 -1.01 4.82
N GLY A 173 11.31 -1.92 5.67
CA GLY A 173 12.47 -1.70 6.53
C GLY A 173 13.66 -2.62 6.25
N GLU A 174 13.61 -3.43 5.19
CA GLU A 174 14.71 -4.32 4.79
C GLU A 174 15.56 -3.65 3.69
N PRO A 175 16.89 -3.47 3.87
CA PRO A 175 17.70 -2.64 2.98
C PRO A 175 17.64 -2.99 1.49
N ARG A 176 17.66 -4.26 1.10
CA ARG A 176 17.62 -4.67 -0.31
C ARG A 176 16.25 -4.40 -0.94
N SER A 177 15.19 -4.59 -0.16
CA SER A 177 13.81 -4.31 -0.53
C SER A 177 13.58 -2.80 -0.68
N VAL A 178 14.15 -1.99 0.21
CA VAL A 178 14.11 -0.51 0.12
C VAL A 178 14.84 -0.03 -1.14
N GLU A 179 16.01 -0.60 -1.45
CA GLU A 179 16.73 -0.30 -2.69
C GLU A 179 15.93 -0.68 -3.94
N PHE A 180 15.27 -1.84 -3.95
CA PHE A 180 14.34 -2.20 -5.02
C PHE A 180 13.22 -1.17 -5.15
N CYS A 181 12.59 -0.74 -4.05
CA CYS A 181 11.51 0.23 -4.08
C CYS A 181 11.97 1.59 -4.64
N PHE A 182 13.18 2.02 -4.28
CA PHE A 182 13.80 3.22 -4.84
C PHE A 182 14.01 3.09 -6.36
N ASN A 183 14.55 1.95 -6.81
CA ASN A 183 14.80 1.70 -8.23
C ASN A 183 13.51 1.56 -9.04
N ALA A 184 12.45 0.98 -8.46
CA ALA A 184 11.10 0.92 -9.02
C ALA A 184 10.39 2.29 -9.02
N GLY A 185 11.02 3.33 -8.47
CA GLY A 185 10.50 4.69 -8.47
C GLY A 185 9.37 4.92 -7.49
N MET A 186 9.28 4.18 -6.38
CA MET A 186 8.31 4.47 -5.32
C MET A 186 8.60 5.83 -4.65
N ASN A 187 7.55 6.50 -4.18
CA ASN A 187 7.65 7.78 -3.48
C ASN A 187 8.06 7.64 -2.01
N TYR A 188 7.71 6.52 -1.37
CA TYR A 188 8.04 6.28 0.03
C TYR A 188 8.10 4.78 0.39
N VAL A 189 8.77 4.49 1.50
CA VAL A 189 8.69 3.22 2.21
C VAL A 189 8.13 3.46 3.61
N SER A 190 7.28 2.55 4.11
CA SER A 190 6.70 2.63 5.45
C SER A 190 7.02 1.36 6.23
N CYS A 191 7.60 1.53 7.42
CA CYS A 191 8.07 0.46 8.28
C CYS A 191 7.81 0.75 9.77
N SER A 192 8.06 -0.24 10.62
CA SER A 192 7.92 -0.08 12.08
C SER A 192 8.87 0.99 12.61
N PRO A 193 8.52 1.69 13.72
CA PRO A 193 9.29 2.85 14.21
C PRO A 193 10.79 2.59 14.37
N TYR A 194 11.17 1.41 14.90
CA TYR A 194 12.57 1.04 15.12
C TYR A 194 13.36 0.79 13.83
N ARG A 195 12.68 0.51 12.70
CA ARG A 195 13.31 0.31 11.40
C ARG A 195 13.42 1.59 10.57
N VAL A 196 12.83 2.70 11.01
CA VAL A 196 12.92 4.00 10.32
C VAL A 196 14.38 4.42 10.05
N PRO A 197 15.32 4.33 11.01
CA PRO A 197 16.72 4.69 10.73
C PRO A 197 17.36 3.80 9.65
N ILE A 198 17.04 2.51 9.65
CA ILE A 198 17.55 1.53 8.67
C ILE A 198 17.02 1.87 7.27
N ALA A 199 15.71 2.10 7.15
CA ALA A 199 15.09 2.47 5.88
C ALA A 199 15.66 3.78 5.30
N ARG A 200 15.88 4.79 6.16
CA ARG A 200 16.51 6.06 5.74
C ARG A 200 17.93 5.86 5.22
N LEU A 201 18.75 5.07 5.93
CA LEU A 201 20.12 4.78 5.52
C LEU A 201 20.13 4.00 4.20
N ALA A 202 19.30 2.97 4.08
CA ALA A 202 19.21 2.16 2.87
C ALA A 202 18.77 2.98 1.65
N ALA A 203 17.77 3.86 1.81
CA ALA A 203 17.32 4.75 0.73
C ALA A 203 18.42 5.73 0.29
N ALA A 204 19.17 6.30 1.24
CA ALA A 204 20.31 7.17 0.92
C ALA A 204 21.42 6.42 0.18
N GLN A 205 21.75 5.20 0.62
CA GLN A 205 22.74 4.35 -0.05
C GLN A 205 22.30 3.97 -1.48
N ALA A 206 21.02 3.64 -1.67
CA ALA A 206 20.46 3.34 -2.99
C ALA A 206 20.59 4.55 -3.94
N LYS A 207 20.31 5.76 -3.45
CA LYS A 207 20.48 7.01 -4.22
C LYS A 207 21.94 7.24 -4.62
N ILE A 208 22.89 7.10 -3.69
CA ILE A 208 24.32 7.27 -3.96
C ILE A 208 24.83 6.24 -4.98
N ARG A 209 24.44 4.97 -4.82
CA ARG A 209 24.82 3.91 -5.77
C ARG A 209 24.32 4.21 -7.18
N LYS A 210 23.08 4.67 -7.31
CA LYS A 210 22.50 5.06 -8.61
C LYS A 210 23.27 6.22 -9.25
N GLU A 211 23.57 7.27 -8.49
CA GLU A 211 24.34 8.42 -9.00
C GLU A 211 25.75 8.04 -9.44
N THR A 212 26.38 7.07 -8.77
CA THR A 212 27.72 6.58 -9.12
C THR A 212 27.69 5.65 -10.34
N ALA A 213 26.58 4.95 -10.59
CA ALA A 213 26.42 4.10 -11.77
C ALA A 213 26.07 4.90 -13.04
N ASP A 214 25.41 6.05 -12.87
CA ASP A 214 25.03 6.96 -13.96
C ASP A 214 26.15 7.94 -14.36
N SER A 215 27.25 8.00 -13.61
CA SER A 215 28.45 8.85 -13.85
C SER A 215 29.56 8.11 -14.59
#